data_AF-A0A965BBT4-F1
#
_entry.id   AF-A0A965BBT4-F1
#
_cell.length_a   1.000
_cell.length_b   1.000
_cell.length_c   1.000
_cell.angle_alpha   90.00
_cell.angle_beta   90.00
_cell.angle_gamma   90.00
#
_symmetry.space_group_name_H-M   'P 1'
#
loop_
_entity.id
_entity.type
_entity.pdbx_description
1 polymer ?
#
loop_
_entity_poly.entity_id
_entity_poly.type
_entity_poly.pdbx_seq_one_letter_code
_entity_poly.pdbx_strand_id
1 'polypeptide(L)' 'MSEAQRRYIGKVVIVTGGAMGMGQATAIAFGREGASVIVA' A
#
# COMPACT_ATOMS: atom_id res chain seq x y z
N MET A 1 -16.70 5.59 -1.15
CA MET A 1 -15.42 5.18 -1.76
C MET A 1 -15.66 4.95 -3.24
N SER A 2 -15.02 5.70 -4.13
CA SER A 2 -15.17 5.59 -5.58
C SER A 2 -14.26 4.50 -6.16
N GLU A 3 -14.57 3.99 -7.36
CA GLU A 3 -13.71 3.00 -8.05
C GLU A 3 -12.27 3.48 -8.26
N ALA A 4 -12.06 4.79 -8.41
CA ALA A 4 -10.72 5.39 -8.52
C ALA A 4 -9.84 5.12 -7.30
N GLN A 5 -10.44 4.83 -6.15
CA GLN A 5 -9.76 4.59 -4.88
C GLN A 5 -9.25 3.16 -4.72
N ARG A 6 -9.53 2.23 -5.64
CA ARG A 6 -9.15 0.80 -5.52
C ARG A 6 -8.22 0.34 -6.64
N ARG A 7 -7.19 1.13 -6.92
CA ARG A 7 -6.28 0.94 -8.06
C ARG A 7 -5.48 -0.37 -8.01
N TYR A 8 -5.31 -0.97 -6.84
CA TYR A 8 -4.40 -2.10 -6.62
C TYR A 8 -5.07 -3.36 -6.05
N ILE A 9 -6.40 -3.54 -6.21
CA ILE A 9 -7.07 -4.78 -5.82
C ILE A 9 -6.38 -5.99 -6.47
N GLY A 10 -6.07 -7.00 -5.66
CA GLY A 10 -5.47 -8.25 -6.12
C GLY A 10 -4.00 -8.12 -6.53
N LYS A 11 -3.36 -6.97 -6.26
CA LYS A 11 -1.93 -6.77 -6.45
C LYS A 11 -1.19 -6.92 -5.13
N VAL A 12 0.04 -7.44 -5.22
CA VAL A 12 0.99 -7.50 -4.10
C VAL A 12 2.03 -6.41 -4.29
N VAL A 13 2.29 -5.63 -3.25
CA VAL A 13 3.28 -4.54 -3.25
C VAL A 13 4.28 -4.77 -2.12
N ILE A 14 5.59 -4.69 -2.43
CA ILE A 14 6.65 -4.74 -1.43
C ILE A 14 7.14 -3.31 -1.21
N VAL A 15 7.09 -2.85 0.05
CA VAL A 15 7.65 -1.55 0.47
C VAL A 15 8.85 -1.80 1.36
N THR A 16 10.04 -1.44 0.88
CA THR A 16 11.28 -1.50 1.65
C THR A 16 11.44 -0.25 2.53
N GLY A 17 12.05 -0.40 3.71
CA GLY A 17 12.10 0.66 4.71
C GLY A 17 10.72 1.05 5.25
N GLY A 18 9.74 0.14 5.16
CA GLY A 18 8.33 0.44 5.44
C GLY A 18 7.96 0.52 6.93
N ALA A 19 8.92 0.31 7.84
CA ALA A 19 8.67 0.25 9.28
C ALA A 19 8.27 1.60 9.90
N MET A 20 8.70 2.73 9.33
CA MET A 20 8.40 4.06 9.85
C MET A 20 8.47 5.15 8.77
N GLY A 21 8.07 6.38 9.14
CA GLY A 21 8.21 7.57 8.31
C GLY A 21 7.54 7.43 6.94
N MET A 22 8.26 7.81 5.88
CA MET A 22 7.74 7.78 4.51
C MET A 22 7.42 6.37 4.01
N GLY A 23 8.20 5.37 4.41
CA GLY A 23 7.95 3.98 4.04
C GLY A 23 6.62 3.47 4.62
N GLN A 24 6.36 3.76 5.90
CA GLN A 24 5.08 3.41 6.54
C GLN A 24 3.91 4.14 5.88
N ALA A 25 4.04 5.44 5.61
CA ALA A 25 3.00 6.22 4.93
C ALA A 25 2.68 5.64 3.55
N THR A 26 3.71 5.21 2.82
CA THR A 26 3.60 4.58 1.49
C THR A 26 2.89 3.24 1.57
N ALA A 27 3.26 2.38 2.53
CA ALA A 27 2.61 1.09 2.75
C ALA A 27 1.10 1.24 3.06
N ILE A 28 0.74 2.22 3.91
CA ILE A 28 -0.66 2.51 4.24
C ILE A 28 -1.43 3.01 3.02
N ALA A 29 -0.82 3.87 2.19
CA ALA A 29 -1.46 4.38 0.99
C ALA A 29 -1.82 3.24 0.02
N PHE A 30 -0.88 2.33 -0.26
CA PHE A 30 -1.14 1.16 -1.11
C PHE A 30 -2.22 0.23 -0.53
N GLY A 31 -2.21 0.01 0.79
CA GLY A 31 -3.23 -0.81 1.46
C GLY A 31 -4.63 -0.19 1.34
N ARG A 32 -4.75 1.14 1.46
CA ARG A 32 -6.02 1.86 1.25
C ARG A 32 -6.54 1.72 -0.18
N GLU A 33 -5.64 1.56 -1.14
CA GLU A 33 -5.97 1.32 -2.54
C GLU A 33 -6.22 -0.16 -2.90
N GLY A 34 -6.23 -1.04 -1.88
CA GLY A 34 -6.62 -2.45 -2.01
C GLY A 34 -5.47 -3.41 -2.28
N ALA A 35 -4.22 -2.95 -2.21
CA ALA A 35 -3.07 -3.83 -2.34
C ALA A 35 -2.89 -4.73 -1.11
N SER A 36 -2.39 -5.94 -1.32
CA SER A 36 -1.75 -6.73 -0.26
C SER A 36 -0.30 -6.25 -0.11
N VAL A 37 0.02 -5.60 1.00
CA VAL A 37 1.33 -4.96 1.19
C VAL A 37 2.23 -5.81 2.08
N ILE A 38 3.45 -6.05 1.61
CA ILE A 38 4.55 -6.63 2.39
C ILE A 38 5.51 -5.50 2.74
N VAL A 39 5.93 -5.46 4.00
CA VAL A 39 6.90 -4.47 4.51
C VAL A 39 8.21 -5.20 4.79
N ALA A 40 9.32 -4.66 4.28
CA ALA A 40 10.68 -5.18 4.46
C ALA A 40 11.65 -4.08 4.90
#